data_AF-A0AAN7V1C0-F1
#
_entry.id   AF-A0AAN7V1C0-F1
#
_cell.length_a   1.000
_cell.length_b   1.000
_cell.length_c   1.000
_cell.angle_alpha   90.00
_cell.angle_beta   90.00
_cell.angle_gamma   90.00
#
_symmetry.space_group_name_H-M   'P 1'
#
loop_
_entity.id
_entity.type
_entity.pdbx_description
1 polymer ?
#
loop_
_entity_poly.entity_id
_entity_poly.type
_entity_poly.pdbx_seq_one_letter_code
_entity_poly.pdbx_strand_id
1 'polypeptide(L)'
;MDSTFYGAIASSAVIHGQLEYPQWYDPIQLLGPQDCIASVNDIVDKMDSLVASNNRAAVQELKNIFGLAALKDIRDFAQTIAFPIGGPFFYPSNTWQEINWNPKYGHRDFFYFCDNVTDINAVPEITTVDQALAKYTGGKPWKNLGNYAAYVKRFILPLCESGDYNSPECFGTQHPDWWANTTTGAERSYLYSTCTEFGAYQAAQPIGKKSLLSRVINSTYTQEWCNWAFPKGKYNSIPATPDLAKWNSFGDFNFTAGRLLFVDGSADPWKDLCYHSDLAPQREWDSQPQHLINGAGHVWDLRTLDDIDTEPQYIREATKLEIRTVGTWLKDFASSGFAS
;
A
#
# COMPACT_ATOMS: atom_id res chain seq x y z
N MET A 1 14.74 -18.30 20.48
CA MET A 1 13.57 -17.86 21.28
C MET A 1 13.85 -18.21 22.72
N ASP A 2 14.06 -17.14 23.50
CA ASP A 2 14.47 -17.11 24.90
C ASP A 2 13.41 -17.68 25.86
N SER A 3 13.73 -17.71 27.15
CA SER A 3 12.87 -18.12 28.28
C SER A 3 11.53 -17.37 28.42
N THR A 4 11.15 -16.50 27.47
CA THR A 4 9.96 -15.65 27.53
C THR A 4 8.87 -16.06 26.55
N PHE A 5 9.22 -16.46 25.32
CA PHE A 5 8.26 -16.87 24.28
C PHE A 5 8.63 -18.25 23.73
N TYR A 6 7.67 -19.18 23.72
CA TYR A 6 7.95 -20.55 23.27
C TYR A 6 7.87 -20.71 21.75
N GLY A 7 6.99 -19.97 21.07
CA GLY A 7 6.85 -19.96 19.61
C GLY A 7 6.05 -18.76 19.13
N ALA A 8 6.05 -18.50 17.83
CA ALA A 8 5.32 -17.40 17.22
C ALA A 8 4.78 -17.73 15.82
N ILE A 9 3.67 -17.09 15.44
CA ILE A 9 3.18 -17.03 14.06
C ILE A 9 3.47 -15.62 13.55
N ALA A 10 4.11 -15.53 12.39
CA ALA A 10 4.44 -14.31 11.70
C ALA A 10 3.55 -14.19 10.45
N SER A 11 2.35 -13.64 10.66
CA SER A 11 1.36 -13.36 9.62
C SER A 11 1.65 -12.02 8.93
N SER A 12 1.86 -12.02 7.61
CA SER A 12 2.22 -10.85 6.81
C SER A 12 3.34 -10.01 7.45
N ALA A 13 4.34 -10.69 8.02
CA ALA A 13 5.38 -10.05 8.81
C ALA A 13 6.46 -9.44 7.91
N VAL A 14 6.55 -8.10 7.92
CA VAL A 14 7.52 -7.33 7.13
C VAL A 14 8.94 -7.45 7.71
N ILE A 15 9.68 -8.46 7.28
CA ILE A 15 11.05 -8.77 7.75
C ILE A 15 12.15 -8.00 7.00
N HIS A 16 11.82 -7.36 5.88
CA HIS A 16 12.74 -6.58 5.05
C HIS A 16 12.40 -5.09 5.10
N GLY A 17 13.42 -4.27 5.34
CA GLY A 17 13.39 -2.82 5.25
C GLY A 17 14.09 -2.35 3.97
N GLN A 18 13.39 -1.51 3.20
CA GLN A 18 13.92 -0.83 2.01
C GLN A 18 13.39 0.61 1.98
N LEU A 19 14.05 1.53 1.29
CA LEU A 19 13.62 2.93 1.30
C LEU A 19 12.31 3.14 0.54
N GLU A 20 12.35 2.98 -0.78
CA GLU A 20 11.18 3.05 -1.65
C GLU A 20 10.58 1.65 -1.79
N TYR A 21 9.25 1.55 -1.70
CA TYR A 21 8.49 0.30 -1.83
C TYR A 21 7.48 0.37 -2.98
N PRO A 22 7.95 0.36 -4.25
CA PRO A 22 7.05 0.31 -5.39
C PRO A 22 6.34 -1.03 -5.56
N GLN A 23 6.89 -2.10 -4.99
CA GLN A 23 6.30 -3.44 -5.04
C GLN A 23 4.97 -3.55 -4.28
N TRP A 24 4.63 -2.56 -3.44
CA TRP A 24 3.32 -2.46 -2.81
C TRP A 24 2.18 -2.57 -3.82
N TYR A 25 2.41 -2.08 -5.05
CA TYR A 25 1.44 -2.10 -6.13
C TYR A 25 1.48 -3.36 -7.02
N ASP A 26 2.49 -4.23 -6.87
CA ASP A 26 2.70 -5.37 -7.79
C ASP A 26 1.58 -6.42 -7.72
N PRO A 27 1.04 -6.78 -6.55
CA PRO A 27 -0.16 -7.64 -6.48
C PRO A 27 -1.37 -7.04 -7.20
N ILE A 28 -1.52 -5.71 -7.14
CA ILE A 28 -2.62 -4.99 -7.79
C ILE A 28 -2.45 -5.03 -9.32
N GLN A 29 -1.22 -4.81 -9.81
CA GLN A 29 -0.88 -4.93 -11.22
C GLN A 29 -1.22 -6.34 -11.76
N LEU A 30 -0.89 -7.37 -10.98
CA LEU A 30 -1.03 -8.77 -11.39
C LEU A 30 -2.47 -9.29 -11.27
N LEU A 31 -3.19 -8.95 -10.20
CA LEU A 31 -4.42 -9.60 -9.78
C LEU A 31 -5.67 -8.71 -9.89
N GLY A 32 -5.51 -7.39 -10.08
CA GLY A 32 -6.63 -6.48 -10.28
C GLY A 32 -7.35 -6.68 -11.63
N PRO A 33 -8.57 -6.13 -11.81
CA PRO A 33 -9.28 -6.15 -13.10
C PRO A 33 -8.42 -5.52 -14.21
N GLN A 34 -7.99 -6.33 -15.16
CA GLN A 34 -6.88 -5.97 -16.06
C GLN A 34 -7.18 -4.81 -17.01
N ASP A 35 -8.45 -4.59 -17.36
CA ASP A 35 -8.91 -3.43 -18.12
C ASP A 35 -8.82 -2.13 -17.31
N CYS A 36 -9.18 -2.17 -16.03
CA CYS A 36 -9.04 -1.07 -15.08
C CYS A 36 -7.56 -0.72 -14.88
N ILE A 37 -6.75 -1.75 -14.57
CA ILE A 37 -5.30 -1.62 -14.36
C ILE A 37 -4.60 -1.05 -15.60
N ALA A 38 -4.96 -1.51 -16.81
CA ALA A 38 -4.41 -0.97 -18.05
C ALA A 38 -4.77 0.50 -18.25
N SER A 39 -6.01 0.90 -17.94
CA SER A 39 -6.45 2.30 -18.01
C SER A 39 -5.72 3.21 -17.03
N VAL A 40 -5.58 2.79 -15.77
CA VAL A 40 -4.86 3.57 -14.75
C VAL A 40 -3.40 3.73 -15.16
N ASN A 41 -2.72 2.64 -15.54
CA ASN A 41 -1.32 2.70 -15.98
C ASN A 41 -1.11 3.67 -17.16
N ASP A 42 -2.00 3.63 -18.17
CA ASP A 42 -1.90 4.52 -19.35
C ASP A 42 -2.14 5.99 -18.99
N ILE A 43 -3.12 6.28 -18.12
CA ILE A 43 -3.39 7.63 -17.63
C ILE A 43 -2.22 8.16 -16.80
N VAL A 44 -1.66 7.34 -15.91
CA VAL A 44 -0.50 7.68 -15.08
C VAL A 44 0.75 7.93 -15.94
N ASP A 45 1.05 7.05 -16.90
CA ASP A 45 2.20 7.23 -17.81
C ASP A 45 2.07 8.52 -18.65
N LYS A 46 0.85 8.86 -19.10
CA LYS A 46 0.59 10.11 -19.82
C LYS A 46 0.71 11.33 -18.90
N MET A 47 0.21 11.26 -17.66
CA MET A 47 0.42 12.30 -16.65
C MET A 47 1.91 12.54 -16.40
N ASP A 48 2.69 11.48 -16.18
CA ASP A 48 4.13 11.57 -15.97
C ASP A 48 4.83 12.23 -17.17
N SER A 49 4.37 11.94 -18.40
CA SER A 49 4.89 12.58 -19.62
C SER A 49 4.59 14.09 -19.66
N LEU A 50 3.41 14.53 -19.18
CA LEU A 50 3.09 15.96 -19.08
C LEU A 50 3.98 16.66 -18.05
N VAL A 51 4.24 16.02 -16.91
CA VAL A 51 5.12 16.56 -15.86
C VAL A 51 6.57 16.61 -16.34
N ALA A 52 7.08 15.53 -16.93
CA ALA A 52 8.46 15.44 -17.44
C ALA A 52 8.75 16.48 -18.55
N SER A 53 7.74 16.82 -19.36
CA SER A 53 7.85 17.88 -20.38
C SER A 53 7.64 19.29 -19.83
N ASN A 54 7.46 19.44 -18.51
CA ASN A 54 7.15 20.71 -17.83
C ASN A 54 5.94 21.44 -18.45
N ASN A 55 4.95 20.69 -18.94
CA ASN A 55 3.77 21.24 -19.59
C ASN A 55 2.73 21.68 -18.54
N ARG A 56 3.01 22.82 -17.89
CA ARG A 56 2.19 23.33 -16.78
C ARG A 56 0.73 23.58 -17.16
N ALA A 57 0.46 23.98 -18.41
CA ALA A 57 -0.91 24.18 -18.89
C ALA A 57 -1.67 22.86 -18.95
N ALA A 58 -1.06 21.81 -19.50
CA ALA A 58 -1.67 20.48 -19.57
C ALA A 58 -1.87 19.85 -18.19
N VAL A 59 -0.90 20.00 -17.28
CA VAL A 59 -1.02 19.54 -15.89
C VAL A 59 -2.17 20.25 -15.18
N GLN A 60 -2.32 21.57 -15.38
CA GLN A 60 -3.45 22.30 -14.80
C GLN A 60 -4.80 21.87 -15.39
N GLU A 61 -4.87 21.61 -16.70
CA GLU A 61 -6.07 21.07 -17.35
C GLU A 61 -6.43 19.67 -16.83
N LEU A 62 -5.45 18.79 -16.63
CA LEU A 62 -5.63 17.49 -15.99
C LEU A 62 -6.18 17.63 -14.56
N LYS A 63 -5.60 18.51 -13.73
CA LYS A 63 -6.12 18.77 -12.39
C LYS A 63 -7.55 19.29 -12.39
N ASN A 64 -7.90 20.15 -13.34
CA ASN A 64 -9.27 20.66 -13.50
C ASN A 64 -10.26 19.52 -13.84
N ILE A 65 -9.88 18.58 -14.72
CA ILE A 65 -10.71 17.43 -15.09
C ILE A 65 -11.11 16.60 -13.86
N PHE A 66 -10.16 16.38 -12.95
CA PHE A 66 -10.35 15.68 -11.68
C PHE A 66 -10.99 16.53 -10.58
N GLY A 67 -11.17 17.85 -10.78
CA GLY A 67 -11.69 18.76 -9.75
C GLY A 67 -10.67 19.14 -8.67
N LEU A 68 -9.38 18.87 -8.90
CA LEU A 68 -8.28 19.04 -7.93
C LEU A 68 -7.36 20.21 -8.30
N ALA A 69 -7.90 21.22 -8.97
CA ALA A 69 -7.18 22.41 -9.42
C ALA A 69 -6.46 23.15 -8.29
N ALA A 70 -7.05 23.12 -7.08
CA ALA A 70 -6.59 23.84 -5.90
C ALA A 70 -5.29 23.29 -5.29
N LEU A 71 -4.99 22.00 -5.50
CA LEU A 71 -3.77 21.37 -5.00
C LEU A 71 -2.53 22.04 -5.60
N LYS A 72 -1.61 22.52 -4.78
CA LYS A 72 -0.43 23.27 -5.27
C LYS A 72 0.70 22.34 -5.68
N ASP A 73 0.99 21.34 -4.87
CA ASP A 73 1.99 20.32 -5.18
C ASP A 73 1.39 19.29 -6.16
N ILE A 74 2.18 18.90 -7.15
CA ILE A 74 1.79 17.86 -8.11
C ILE A 74 1.72 16.48 -7.45
N ARG A 75 2.49 16.29 -6.37
CA ARG A 75 2.54 15.06 -5.58
C ARG A 75 1.27 14.88 -4.77
N ASP A 76 0.71 15.94 -4.19
CA ASP A 76 -0.63 15.88 -3.57
C ASP A 76 -1.70 15.44 -4.58
N PHE A 77 -1.66 16.00 -5.80
CA PHE A 77 -2.59 15.59 -6.86
C PHE A 77 -2.42 14.12 -7.23
N ALA A 78 -1.17 13.67 -7.42
CA ALA A 78 -0.84 12.28 -7.72
C ALA A 78 -1.29 11.31 -6.64
N GLN A 79 -1.06 11.65 -5.36
CA GLN A 79 -1.51 10.85 -4.22
C GLN A 79 -3.05 10.80 -4.17
N THR A 80 -3.72 11.93 -4.35
CA THR A 80 -5.18 12.01 -4.23
C THR A 80 -5.89 11.11 -5.24
N ILE A 81 -5.45 11.13 -6.49
CA ILE A 81 -6.08 10.27 -7.51
C ILE A 81 -5.75 8.79 -7.29
N ALA A 82 -4.67 8.47 -6.58
CA ALA A 82 -4.28 7.10 -6.23
C ALA A 82 -4.99 6.54 -4.98
N PHE A 83 -5.71 7.36 -4.19
CA PHE A 83 -6.43 6.91 -3.00
C PHE A 83 -7.32 5.67 -3.19
N PRO A 84 -8.06 5.47 -4.30
CA PRO A 84 -8.87 4.26 -4.49
C PRO A 84 -8.04 2.97 -4.62
N ILE A 85 -6.75 3.09 -4.94
CA ILE A 85 -5.81 1.98 -5.13
C ILE A 85 -5.01 1.74 -3.84
N GLY A 86 -4.66 2.83 -3.16
CA GLY A 86 -3.74 2.88 -2.03
C GLY A 86 -2.69 3.97 -2.26
N GLY A 87 -2.50 4.83 -1.25
CA GLY A 87 -1.56 5.95 -1.30
C GLY A 87 -0.45 5.85 -0.25
N PRO A 88 0.64 6.63 -0.35
CA PRO A 88 1.68 6.66 0.66
C PRO A 88 1.14 7.11 2.01
N PHE A 89 1.49 6.36 3.07
CA PHE A 89 1.19 6.63 4.48
C PHE A 89 -0.30 6.68 4.89
N PHE A 90 -1.12 7.49 4.21
CA PHE A 90 -2.53 7.68 4.52
C PHE A 90 -3.39 7.71 3.25
N TYR A 91 -4.57 7.10 3.36
CA TYR A 91 -5.64 7.16 2.37
C TYR A 91 -7.00 7.08 3.09
N PRO A 92 -8.03 7.84 2.65
CA PRO A 92 -9.25 8.05 3.43
C PRO A 92 -10.36 7.00 3.21
N SER A 93 -10.12 5.98 2.38
CA SER A 93 -11.10 4.94 2.01
C SER A 93 -10.48 3.55 2.00
N ASN A 94 -11.28 2.49 2.03
CA ASN A 94 -10.76 1.13 1.86
C ASN A 94 -10.19 0.94 0.44
N THR A 95 -9.11 0.17 0.32
CA THR A 95 -8.34 -0.01 -0.92
C THR A 95 -8.07 -1.49 -1.17
N TRP A 96 -7.10 -1.80 -2.04
CA TRP A 96 -6.66 -3.18 -2.25
C TRP A 96 -6.17 -3.85 -0.96
N GLN A 97 -5.54 -3.11 -0.05
CA GLN A 97 -5.05 -3.70 1.20
C GLN A 97 -6.18 -4.24 2.09
N GLU A 98 -7.35 -3.60 2.06
CA GLU A 98 -8.51 -3.90 2.90
C GLU A 98 -9.47 -4.94 2.28
N ILE A 99 -9.11 -5.57 1.15
CA ILE A 99 -9.86 -6.72 0.66
C ILE A 99 -9.80 -7.85 1.69
N ASN A 100 -10.90 -8.56 1.91
CA ASN A 100 -10.92 -9.70 2.83
C ASN A 100 -11.93 -10.77 2.40
N TRP A 101 -11.58 -12.04 2.64
CA TRP A 101 -12.50 -13.16 2.43
C TRP A 101 -13.63 -13.18 3.46
N ASN A 102 -13.37 -12.71 4.68
CA ASN A 102 -14.36 -12.68 5.74
C ASN A 102 -15.20 -11.40 5.59
N PRO A 103 -16.52 -11.51 5.38
CA PRO A 103 -17.39 -10.36 5.13
C PRO A 103 -17.48 -9.37 6.28
N LYS A 104 -17.06 -9.75 7.50
CA LYS A 104 -16.94 -8.83 8.64
C LYS A 104 -15.85 -7.77 8.44
N TYR A 105 -14.80 -8.11 7.69
CA TYR A 105 -13.62 -7.26 7.48
C TYR A 105 -13.45 -6.86 6.00
N GLY A 106 -14.12 -7.54 5.08
CA GLY A 106 -13.92 -7.39 3.65
C GLY A 106 -14.62 -6.17 3.07
N HIS A 107 -13.86 -5.38 2.32
CA HIS A 107 -14.34 -4.21 1.60
C HIS A 107 -14.22 -4.40 0.08
N ARG A 108 -15.12 -3.76 -0.68
CA ARG A 108 -15.22 -3.92 -2.16
C ARG A 108 -14.92 -2.62 -2.92
N ASP A 109 -14.52 -1.59 -2.21
CA ASP A 109 -14.33 -0.22 -2.70
C ASP A 109 -13.38 -0.15 -3.89
N PHE A 110 -12.26 -0.89 -3.86
CA PHE A 110 -11.35 -1.03 -5.00
C PHE A 110 -12.04 -1.59 -6.26
N PHE A 111 -12.91 -2.58 -6.10
CA PHE A 111 -13.65 -3.16 -7.23
C PHE A 111 -14.71 -2.17 -7.76
N TYR A 112 -15.38 -1.42 -6.87
CA TYR A 112 -16.28 -0.35 -7.30
C TYR A 112 -15.55 0.78 -8.04
N PHE A 113 -14.32 1.09 -7.63
CA PHE A 113 -13.44 1.98 -8.38
C PHE A 113 -13.18 1.45 -9.78
N CYS A 114 -12.76 0.19 -9.90
CA CYS A 114 -12.47 -0.40 -11.20
C CYS A 114 -13.72 -0.50 -12.10
N ASP A 115 -14.86 -0.94 -11.57
CA ASP A 115 -16.13 -1.00 -12.28
C ASP A 115 -16.51 0.38 -12.83
N ASN A 116 -16.28 1.46 -12.06
CA ASN A 116 -16.53 2.82 -12.53
C ASN A 116 -15.52 3.22 -13.63
N VAL A 117 -14.22 2.97 -13.45
CA VAL A 117 -13.19 3.31 -14.44
C VAL A 117 -13.51 2.65 -15.78
N THR A 118 -13.96 1.39 -15.77
CA THR A 118 -14.19 0.61 -16.99
C THR A 118 -15.66 0.56 -17.43
N ASP A 119 -16.52 1.42 -16.86
CA ASP A 119 -17.94 1.50 -17.23
C ASP A 119 -18.12 1.87 -18.71
N ILE A 120 -18.52 0.88 -19.50
CA ILE A 120 -18.80 1.02 -20.94
C ILE A 120 -20.12 1.75 -21.23
N ASN A 121 -20.96 1.94 -20.21
CA ASN A 121 -22.27 2.59 -20.32
C ASN A 121 -22.24 4.04 -19.80
N ALA A 122 -21.04 4.58 -19.53
CA ALA A 122 -20.88 5.95 -19.09
C ALA A 122 -21.48 6.95 -20.11
N VAL A 123 -22.16 7.97 -19.59
CA VAL A 123 -22.86 8.97 -20.41
C VAL A 123 -21.89 9.82 -21.26
N PRO A 124 -22.33 10.43 -22.37
CA PRO A 124 -21.47 11.21 -23.27
C PRO A 124 -20.69 12.33 -22.57
N GLU A 125 -21.26 12.97 -21.54
CA GLU A 125 -20.61 14.04 -20.78
C GLU A 125 -19.35 13.54 -20.04
N ILE A 126 -19.28 12.25 -19.73
CA ILE A 126 -18.13 11.61 -19.11
C ILE A 126 -17.17 11.12 -20.18
N THR A 127 -17.65 10.36 -21.18
CA THR A 127 -16.78 9.74 -22.18
C THR A 127 -16.10 10.74 -23.12
N THR A 128 -16.70 11.91 -23.36
CA THR A 128 -16.07 12.98 -24.15
C THR A 128 -14.82 13.57 -23.49
N VAL A 129 -14.66 13.45 -22.17
CA VAL A 129 -13.48 13.92 -21.43
C VAL A 129 -12.21 13.18 -21.84
N ASP A 130 -12.31 11.96 -22.36
CA ASP A 130 -11.16 11.17 -22.84
C ASP A 130 -10.39 11.89 -23.95
N GLN A 131 -11.02 12.84 -24.66
CA GLN A 131 -10.39 13.63 -25.71
C GLN A 131 -9.73 14.92 -25.23
N ALA A 132 -10.03 15.39 -24.01
CA ALA A 132 -9.66 16.73 -23.54
C ALA A 132 -8.15 16.99 -23.60
N LEU A 133 -7.35 15.98 -23.22
CA LEU A 133 -5.89 16.07 -23.19
C LEU A 133 -5.20 15.49 -24.44
N ALA A 134 -5.95 15.05 -25.45
CA ALA A 134 -5.40 14.40 -26.64
C ALA A 134 -4.41 15.31 -27.40
N LYS A 135 -4.64 16.63 -27.40
CA LYS A 135 -3.74 17.64 -27.98
C LYS A 135 -2.33 17.62 -27.39
N TYR A 136 -2.15 17.13 -26.16
CA TYR A 136 -0.85 17.03 -25.48
C TYR A 136 -0.19 15.65 -25.66
N THR A 137 -0.92 14.67 -26.19
CA THR A 137 -0.46 13.27 -26.35
C THR A 137 -0.54 12.82 -27.81
N GLY A 138 -0.19 13.70 -28.75
CA GLY A 138 -0.10 13.38 -30.17
C GLY A 138 -1.45 13.03 -30.81
N GLY A 139 -2.54 13.65 -30.34
CA GLY A 139 -3.90 13.43 -30.82
C GLY A 139 -4.55 12.13 -30.32
N LYS A 140 -3.91 11.39 -29.41
CA LYS A 140 -4.44 10.14 -28.88
C LYS A 140 -5.29 10.40 -27.62
N PRO A 141 -6.54 9.91 -27.56
CA PRO A 141 -7.36 10.01 -26.37
C PRO A 141 -6.76 9.25 -25.16
N TRP A 142 -7.18 9.67 -23.99
CA TRP A 142 -6.88 9.05 -22.70
C TRP A 142 -8.08 8.19 -22.32
N LYS A 143 -8.05 6.93 -22.74
CA LYS A 143 -9.16 6.00 -22.54
C LYS A 143 -9.53 5.91 -21.06
N ASN A 144 -10.81 6.08 -20.73
CA ASN A 144 -11.39 6.03 -19.40
C ASN A 144 -10.96 7.18 -18.46
N LEU A 145 -10.34 8.24 -18.99
CA LEU A 145 -9.98 9.43 -18.19
C LEU A 145 -11.23 10.09 -17.58
N GLY A 146 -12.30 10.20 -18.36
CA GLY A 146 -13.57 10.76 -17.88
C GLY A 146 -14.13 9.95 -16.72
N ASN A 147 -14.17 8.63 -16.87
CA ASN A 147 -14.67 7.71 -15.85
C ASN A 147 -13.85 7.80 -14.56
N TYR A 148 -12.52 7.76 -14.66
CA TYR A 148 -11.63 7.89 -13.50
C TYR A 148 -11.84 9.24 -12.79
N ALA A 149 -11.84 10.34 -13.54
CA ALA A 149 -12.11 11.65 -12.97
C ALA A 149 -13.51 11.74 -12.33
N ALA A 150 -14.52 11.08 -12.91
CA ALA A 150 -15.85 11.01 -12.35
C ALA A 150 -15.88 10.26 -11.01
N TYR A 151 -15.11 9.17 -10.85
CA TYR A 151 -14.98 8.48 -9.57
C TYR A 151 -14.41 9.41 -8.50
N VAL A 152 -13.28 10.06 -8.78
CA VAL A 152 -12.63 10.98 -7.84
C VAL A 152 -13.60 12.08 -7.42
N LYS A 153 -14.30 12.71 -8.38
CA LYS A 153 -15.29 13.75 -8.08
C LYS A 153 -16.48 13.28 -7.25
N ARG A 154 -16.93 12.02 -7.43
CA ARG A 154 -18.12 11.48 -6.77
C ARG A 154 -17.84 10.88 -5.40
N PHE A 155 -16.67 10.29 -5.20
CA PHE A 155 -16.40 9.45 -4.03
C PHE A 155 -15.21 9.94 -3.21
N ILE A 156 -14.23 10.61 -3.82
CA ILE A 156 -13.04 11.09 -3.09
C ILE A 156 -13.23 12.53 -2.65
N LEU A 157 -13.58 13.45 -3.56
CA LEU A 157 -13.76 14.86 -3.21
C LEU A 157 -14.73 15.10 -2.04
N PRO A 158 -15.89 14.39 -1.93
CA PRO A 158 -16.79 14.58 -0.80
C PRO A 158 -16.24 14.18 0.57
N LEU A 159 -15.12 13.44 0.63
CA LEU A 159 -14.43 13.13 1.89
C LEU A 159 -13.77 14.38 2.49
N CYS A 160 -13.54 15.42 1.69
CA CYS A 160 -13.13 16.75 2.14
C CYS A 160 -14.36 17.64 2.31
N GLU A 161 -15.00 17.57 3.50
CA GLU A 161 -16.23 18.34 3.78
C GLU A 161 -16.03 19.86 3.70
N SER A 162 -14.82 20.36 3.98
CA SER A 162 -14.50 21.79 3.93
C SER A 162 -14.49 22.34 2.50
N GLY A 163 -14.27 21.48 1.49
CA GLY A 163 -14.01 21.88 0.11
C GLY A 163 -12.66 22.57 -0.13
N ASP A 164 -11.85 22.79 0.90
CA ASP A 164 -10.47 23.29 0.76
C ASP A 164 -9.53 22.12 0.49
N TYR A 165 -9.52 21.64 -0.75
CA TYR A 165 -8.73 20.44 -1.12
C TYR A 165 -7.23 20.58 -0.85
N ASN A 166 -6.68 21.80 -0.77
CA ASN A 166 -5.26 22.02 -0.49
C ASN A 166 -4.97 22.18 1.01
N SER A 167 -5.95 22.07 1.89
CA SER A 167 -5.73 22.11 3.34
C SER A 167 -5.15 20.78 3.85
N PRO A 168 -4.43 20.79 4.98
CA PRO A 168 -3.90 19.57 5.60
C PRO A 168 -5.00 18.65 6.18
N GLU A 169 -6.19 19.18 6.45
CA GLU A 169 -7.37 18.40 6.83
C GLU A 169 -8.00 17.64 5.63
N CYS A 170 -7.56 17.94 4.41
CA CYS A 170 -8.04 17.32 3.19
C CYS A 170 -6.91 16.60 2.44
N PHE A 171 -6.53 17.08 1.25
CA PHE A 171 -5.62 16.36 0.37
C PHE A 171 -4.25 17.02 0.22
N GLY A 172 -4.04 18.19 0.84
CA GLY A 172 -2.76 18.89 0.81
C GLY A 172 -1.81 18.35 1.86
N THR A 173 -0.60 17.92 1.49
CA THR A 173 0.37 17.37 2.47
C THR A 173 1.58 18.27 2.71
N GLN A 174 1.78 19.31 1.89
CA GLN A 174 2.91 20.26 2.01
C GLN A 174 2.66 21.35 3.06
N HIS A 175 2.38 20.95 4.31
CA HIS A 175 2.13 21.84 5.45
C HIS A 175 3.05 21.49 6.62
N PRO A 176 4.25 22.10 6.73
CA PRO A 176 5.22 21.77 7.77
C PRO A 176 4.67 21.85 9.21
N ASP A 177 3.86 22.86 9.50
CA ASP A 177 3.27 23.08 10.83
C ASP A 177 2.28 21.96 11.22
N TRP A 178 1.62 21.34 10.24
CA TRP A 178 0.73 20.18 10.48
C TRP A 178 1.52 18.98 10.96
N TRP A 179 2.60 18.63 10.27
CA TRP A 179 3.47 17.51 10.61
C TRP A 179 4.22 17.72 11.93
N ALA A 180 4.52 18.97 12.27
CA ALA A 180 5.17 19.33 13.53
C ALA A 180 4.33 19.05 14.78
N ASN A 181 3.03 18.71 14.64
CA ASN A 181 2.19 18.33 15.78
C ASN A 181 2.74 17.09 16.50
N THR A 182 3.10 17.26 17.78
CA THR A 182 3.73 16.23 18.61
C THR A 182 2.75 15.32 19.35
N THR A 183 1.45 15.42 19.06
CA THR A 183 0.44 14.55 19.69
C THR A 183 0.76 13.09 19.40
N THR A 184 0.88 12.27 20.44
CA THR A 184 1.17 10.85 20.31
C THR A 184 -0.04 10.11 19.75
N GLY A 185 0.19 9.24 18.78
CA GLY A 185 -0.83 8.40 18.17
C GLY A 185 -0.19 7.30 17.32
N ALA A 186 -1.02 6.36 16.85
CA ALA A 186 -0.54 5.23 16.03
C ALA A 186 0.17 5.72 14.76
N GLU A 187 -0.41 6.71 14.07
CA GLU A 187 0.16 7.29 12.85
C GLU A 187 1.53 7.93 13.09
N ARG A 188 1.67 8.76 14.13
CA ARG A 188 2.96 9.40 14.45
C ARG A 188 4.02 8.36 14.85
N SER A 189 3.64 7.33 15.60
CA SER A 189 4.55 6.23 15.96
C SER A 189 4.97 5.42 14.73
N TYR A 190 4.03 5.11 13.83
CA TYR A 190 4.32 4.41 12.59
C TYR A 190 5.23 5.23 11.69
N LEU A 191 4.91 6.52 11.50
CA LEU A 191 5.77 7.45 10.76
C LEU A 191 7.17 7.48 11.35
N TYR A 192 7.31 7.53 12.68
CA TYR A 192 8.61 7.53 13.33
C TYR A 192 9.45 6.29 12.99
N SER A 193 8.87 5.09 13.07
CA SER A 193 9.54 3.83 12.69
C SER A 193 9.96 3.83 11.22
N THR A 194 9.06 4.27 10.34
CA THR A 194 9.28 4.44 8.90
C THR A 194 10.37 5.46 8.60
N CYS A 195 10.47 6.55 9.35
CA CYS A 195 11.49 7.60 9.20
C CYS A 195 12.85 7.27 9.82
N THR A 196 12.93 6.26 10.69
CA THR A 196 14.16 5.96 11.43
C THR A 196 14.85 4.69 10.96
N GLU A 197 14.11 3.59 10.77
CA GLU A 197 14.72 2.26 10.59
C GLU A 197 14.04 1.43 9.50
N PHE A 198 12.71 1.55 9.31
CA PHE A 198 11.96 0.66 8.41
C PHE A 198 11.96 1.11 6.94
N GLY A 199 11.75 2.41 6.68
CA GLY A 199 11.46 2.91 5.34
C GLY A 199 10.09 2.43 4.85
N ALA A 200 10.08 1.70 3.74
CA ALA A 200 8.91 1.22 3.01
C ALA A 200 8.00 2.35 2.50
N TYR A 201 8.59 3.43 2.00
CA TYR A 201 7.84 4.53 1.39
C TYR A 201 7.16 4.04 0.12
N GLN A 202 5.83 3.91 0.10
CA GLN A 202 5.11 3.58 -1.12
C GLN A 202 5.46 4.61 -2.20
N ALA A 203 6.01 4.11 -3.29
CA ALA A 203 6.61 4.92 -4.35
C ALA A 203 6.21 4.36 -5.71
N ALA A 204 6.38 5.17 -6.76
CA ALA A 204 6.09 4.71 -8.11
C ALA A 204 7.15 3.72 -8.62
N GLN A 205 6.73 2.84 -9.53
CA GLN A 205 7.67 2.03 -10.30
C GLN A 205 8.56 2.93 -11.18
N PRO A 206 9.85 2.57 -11.39
CA PRO A 206 10.77 3.39 -12.16
C PRO A 206 10.35 3.53 -13.63
N ILE A 207 10.99 4.47 -14.34
CA ILE A 207 10.78 4.66 -15.77
C ILE A 207 11.04 3.34 -16.51
N GLY A 208 10.15 2.98 -17.44
CA GLY A 208 10.21 1.75 -18.21
C GLY A 208 9.41 0.58 -17.62
N LYS A 209 8.93 0.68 -16.38
CA LYS A 209 7.97 -0.26 -15.79
C LYS A 209 6.60 0.40 -15.65
N LYS A 210 5.52 -0.37 -15.81
CA LYS A 210 4.15 0.11 -15.58
C LYS A 210 3.94 0.47 -14.11
N SER A 211 3.26 1.58 -13.84
CA SER A 211 3.06 2.12 -12.50
C SER A 211 1.62 2.57 -12.29
N LEU A 212 1.00 2.14 -11.19
CA LEU A 212 -0.32 2.62 -10.74
C LEU A 212 -0.23 3.96 -10.00
N LEU A 213 0.98 4.34 -9.58
CA LEU A 213 1.28 5.61 -8.93
C LEU A 213 2.19 6.46 -9.83
N SER A 214 1.93 7.75 -9.92
CA SER A 214 2.77 8.67 -10.71
C SER A 214 4.18 8.80 -10.15
N ARG A 215 5.17 8.88 -11.03
CA ARG A 215 6.60 8.97 -10.70
C ARG A 215 7.03 10.27 -10.03
N VAL A 216 6.13 11.24 -9.91
CA VAL A 216 6.34 12.38 -9.01
C VAL A 216 6.36 11.95 -7.54
N ILE A 217 5.73 10.82 -7.21
CA ILE A 217 5.79 10.20 -5.89
C ILE A 217 7.00 9.26 -5.84
N ASN A 218 8.03 9.73 -5.15
CA ASN A 218 9.25 9.00 -4.84
C ASN A 218 9.59 9.23 -3.36
N SER A 219 10.70 8.65 -2.90
CA SER A 219 11.17 8.74 -1.51
C SER A 219 11.21 10.16 -0.94
N THR A 220 11.50 11.18 -1.75
CA THR A 220 11.58 12.57 -1.27
C THR A 220 10.24 13.07 -0.72
N TYR A 221 9.12 12.58 -1.25
CA TYR A 221 7.79 12.99 -0.82
C TYR A 221 7.51 12.62 0.64
N THR A 222 7.70 11.34 0.99
CA THR A 222 7.54 10.88 2.38
C THR A 222 8.67 11.37 3.28
N GLN A 223 9.90 11.50 2.76
CA GLN A 223 11.03 12.03 3.52
C GLN A 223 10.82 13.49 3.96
N GLU A 224 10.12 14.32 3.17
CA GLU A 224 9.74 15.68 3.59
C GLU A 224 8.88 15.66 4.85
N TRP A 225 7.88 14.77 4.91
CA TRP A 225 7.03 14.60 6.09
C TRP A 225 7.84 14.16 7.31
N CYS A 226 8.78 13.24 7.13
CA CYS A 226 9.70 12.82 8.19
C CYS A 226 10.48 13.99 8.79
N ASN A 227 11.04 14.84 7.91
CA ASN A 227 11.86 15.98 8.32
C ASN A 227 11.04 17.05 9.06
N TRP A 228 9.79 17.28 8.64
CA TRP A 228 8.89 18.20 9.33
C TRP A 228 8.34 17.63 10.63
N ALA A 229 8.04 16.34 10.68
CA ALA A 229 7.48 15.69 11.87
C ALA A 229 8.50 15.49 12.99
N PHE A 230 9.77 15.24 12.65
CA PHE A 230 10.82 14.92 13.61
C PHE A 230 12.08 15.77 13.42
N PRO A 231 11.97 17.11 13.52
CA PRO A 231 13.14 17.99 13.44
C PRO A 231 14.14 17.64 14.56
N LYS A 232 15.42 17.95 14.33
CA LYS A 232 16.50 17.70 15.29
C LYS A 232 16.17 18.35 16.65
N GLY A 233 15.93 17.52 17.66
CA GLY A 233 15.66 17.93 19.02
C GLY A 233 16.88 17.81 19.93
N LYS A 234 16.69 18.13 21.21
CA LYS A 234 17.72 17.98 22.27
C LYS A 234 18.03 16.51 22.57
N TYR A 235 17.01 15.66 22.59
CA TYR A 235 17.10 14.26 23.03
C TYR A 235 16.94 13.25 21.90
N ASN A 236 16.48 13.70 20.73
CA ASN A 236 16.19 12.83 19.61
C ASN A 236 16.47 13.53 18.28
N SER A 237 16.91 12.75 17.30
CA SER A 237 17.04 13.17 15.91
C SER A 237 16.95 11.94 15.02
N ILE A 238 16.12 12.01 13.99
CA ILE A 238 16.07 10.97 12.95
C ILE A 238 17.31 11.09 12.03
N PRO A 239 17.76 9.99 11.39
CA PRO A 239 18.77 10.07 10.34
C PRO A 239 18.21 10.82 9.10
N ALA A 240 19.10 11.25 8.19
CA ALA A 240 18.70 11.97 6.98
C ALA A 240 17.89 11.11 5.99
N THR A 241 18.05 9.79 6.08
CA THR A 241 17.26 8.73 5.45
C THR A 241 17.18 7.58 6.47
N PRO A 242 16.12 6.77 6.51
CA PRO A 242 16.01 5.63 7.41
C PRO A 242 17.26 4.73 7.38
N ASP A 243 17.73 4.30 8.55
CA ASP A 243 18.84 3.37 8.72
C ASP A 243 18.34 1.92 8.57
N LEU A 244 18.10 1.55 7.31
CA LEU A 244 17.56 0.25 6.91
C LEU A 244 18.41 -0.93 7.42
N ALA A 245 19.72 -0.71 7.61
CA ALA A 245 20.61 -1.73 8.11
C ALA A 245 20.23 -2.19 9.51
N LYS A 246 19.63 -1.33 10.34
CA LYS A 246 19.13 -1.74 11.66
C LYS A 246 17.95 -2.68 11.57
N TRP A 247 16.97 -2.37 10.72
CA TRP A 247 15.84 -3.25 10.46
C TRP A 247 16.32 -4.60 9.90
N ASN A 248 17.19 -4.55 8.90
CA ASN A 248 17.68 -5.75 8.22
C ASN A 248 18.70 -6.54 9.08
N SER A 249 19.27 -5.93 10.13
CA SER A 249 20.19 -6.62 11.05
C SER A 249 19.55 -7.79 11.80
N PHE A 250 18.20 -7.83 11.86
CA PHE A 250 17.46 -8.95 12.45
C PHE A 250 17.42 -10.19 11.56
N GLY A 251 18.13 -10.21 10.42
CA GLY A 251 18.28 -11.38 9.55
C GLY A 251 17.70 -11.17 8.16
N ASP A 252 16.91 -10.11 7.96
CA ASP A 252 16.34 -9.76 6.66
C ASP A 252 15.58 -10.96 6.04
N PHE A 253 15.63 -11.14 4.72
CA PHE A 253 15.11 -12.33 4.05
C PHE A 253 15.74 -13.67 4.51
N ASN A 254 16.82 -13.65 5.29
CA ASN A 254 17.40 -14.85 5.92
C ASN A 254 16.96 -15.03 7.38
N PHE A 255 15.99 -14.24 7.85
CA PHE A 255 15.48 -14.37 9.21
C PHE A 255 14.88 -15.76 9.45
N THR A 256 15.43 -16.44 10.44
CA THR A 256 14.99 -17.77 10.87
C THR A 256 14.95 -17.81 12.39
N ALA A 257 14.02 -18.59 12.94
CA ALA A 257 13.95 -18.82 14.36
C ALA A 257 13.30 -20.17 14.65
N GLY A 258 13.73 -20.83 15.72
CA GLY A 258 13.07 -22.05 16.19
C GLY A 258 11.63 -21.74 16.61
N ARG A 259 10.68 -22.61 16.22
CA ARG A 259 9.24 -22.48 16.53
C ARG A 259 8.64 -21.17 16.03
N LEU A 260 8.94 -20.84 14.78
CA LEU A 260 8.37 -19.71 14.04
C LEU A 260 7.70 -20.24 12.77
N LEU A 261 6.44 -19.86 12.55
CA LEU A 261 5.69 -20.13 11.32
C LEU A 261 5.46 -18.82 10.57
N PHE A 262 5.95 -18.71 9.33
CA PHE A 262 5.63 -17.59 8.46
C PHE A 262 4.36 -17.87 7.66
N VAL A 263 3.43 -16.93 7.65
CA VAL A 263 2.20 -17.02 6.85
C VAL A 263 2.03 -15.73 6.08
N ASP A 264 1.99 -15.79 4.74
CA ASP A 264 1.78 -14.62 3.90
C ASP A 264 0.63 -14.86 2.92
N GLY A 265 0.04 -13.78 2.42
CA GLY A 265 -0.93 -13.81 1.33
C GLY A 265 -0.28 -13.45 -0.01
N SER A 266 -0.56 -14.22 -1.07
CA SER A 266 0.03 -13.92 -2.41
C SER A 266 -0.50 -12.62 -3.04
N ALA A 267 -1.65 -12.11 -2.58
CA ALA A 267 -2.27 -10.86 -3.02
C ALA A 267 -2.02 -9.70 -2.04
N ASP A 268 -1.26 -9.93 -0.97
CA ASP A 268 -0.95 -8.93 0.04
C ASP A 268 0.02 -7.88 -0.54
N PRO A 269 -0.33 -6.57 -0.52
CA PRO A 269 0.59 -5.52 -0.95
C PRO A 269 1.87 -5.47 -0.10
N TRP A 270 1.92 -6.08 1.09
CA TRP A 270 3.13 -6.16 1.91
C TRP A 270 4.02 -7.37 1.62
N LYS A 271 3.57 -8.32 0.79
CA LYS A 271 4.26 -9.61 0.54
C LYS A 271 5.75 -9.45 0.23
N ASP A 272 6.13 -8.45 -0.54
CA ASP A 272 7.53 -8.29 -0.98
C ASP A 272 8.47 -7.72 0.09
N LEU A 273 7.95 -7.35 1.26
CA LEU A 273 8.75 -7.14 2.47
C LEU A 273 8.71 -8.33 3.43
N CYS A 274 7.89 -9.35 3.14
CA CYS A 274 7.67 -10.51 4.00
C CYS A 274 8.56 -11.70 3.63
N TYR A 275 8.32 -12.84 4.29
CA TYR A 275 9.08 -14.06 4.05
C TYR A 275 8.94 -14.53 2.61
N HIS A 276 7.72 -14.56 2.05
CA HIS A 276 7.45 -15.02 0.68
C HIS A 276 7.65 -13.93 -0.40
N SER A 277 8.53 -12.97 -0.15
CA SER A 277 8.90 -11.92 -1.10
C SER A 277 9.51 -12.49 -2.39
N ASP A 278 9.13 -11.92 -3.54
CA ASP A 278 9.78 -12.22 -4.83
C ASP A 278 11.17 -11.58 -4.95
N LEU A 279 11.53 -10.72 -4.00
CA LEU A 279 12.87 -10.12 -3.87
C LEU A 279 13.81 -11.00 -3.03
N ALA A 280 13.27 -11.95 -2.28
CA ALA A 280 14.06 -12.85 -1.45
C ALA A 280 14.86 -13.84 -2.32
N PRO A 281 16.06 -14.27 -1.86
CA PRO A 281 16.76 -15.39 -2.48
C PRO A 281 15.88 -16.64 -2.51
N GLN A 282 16.09 -17.51 -3.50
CA GLN A 282 15.44 -18.82 -3.51
C GLN A 282 15.78 -19.59 -2.23
N ARG A 283 14.75 -20.14 -1.58
CA ARG A 283 14.88 -20.94 -0.37
C ARG A 283 14.42 -22.37 -0.62
N GLU A 284 15.06 -23.32 0.04
CA GLU A 284 14.56 -24.68 0.12
C GLU A 284 13.28 -24.72 0.96
N TRP A 285 12.30 -25.51 0.52
CA TRP A 285 10.96 -25.56 1.11
C TRP A 285 10.98 -25.91 2.61
N ASP A 286 11.93 -26.72 3.06
CA ASP A 286 12.02 -27.24 4.43
C ASP A 286 12.92 -26.41 5.38
N SER A 287 13.43 -25.26 4.93
CA SER A 287 14.36 -24.45 5.72
C SER A 287 13.75 -23.80 6.97
N GLN A 288 12.43 -23.58 6.96
CA GLN A 288 11.65 -22.94 8.03
C GLN A 288 10.16 -23.26 7.81
N PRO A 289 9.34 -23.49 8.85
CA PRO A 289 7.90 -23.59 8.69
C PRO A 289 7.32 -22.33 8.03
N GLN A 290 6.65 -22.51 6.89
CA GLN A 290 6.07 -21.43 6.10
C GLN A 290 4.77 -21.86 5.42
N HIS A 291 3.91 -20.90 5.09
CA HIS A 291 2.73 -21.09 4.27
C HIS A 291 2.38 -19.83 3.48
N LEU A 292 2.32 -19.93 2.15
CA LEU A 292 1.78 -18.89 1.29
C LEU A 292 0.32 -19.23 0.95
N ILE A 293 -0.61 -18.38 1.35
CA ILE A 293 -2.02 -18.53 1.02
C ILE A 293 -2.28 -17.88 -0.34
N ASN A 294 -2.47 -18.73 -1.35
CA ASN A 294 -2.77 -18.27 -2.71
C ASN A 294 -4.09 -17.48 -2.75
N GLY A 295 -4.07 -16.33 -3.42
CA GLY A 295 -5.19 -15.37 -3.51
C GLY A 295 -5.46 -14.54 -2.26
N ALA A 296 -4.81 -14.80 -1.13
CA ALA A 296 -5.08 -14.06 0.09
C ALA A 296 -4.39 -12.70 0.15
N GLY A 297 -5.09 -11.70 0.70
CA GLY A 297 -4.56 -10.38 1.00
C GLY A 297 -3.97 -10.29 2.41
N HIS A 298 -3.86 -9.06 2.92
CA HIS A 298 -3.15 -8.77 4.16
C HIS A 298 -3.78 -9.43 5.40
N VAL A 299 -3.02 -10.26 6.12
CA VAL A 299 -3.39 -10.95 7.37
C VAL A 299 -4.72 -11.72 7.31
N TRP A 300 -5.04 -12.33 6.16
CA TRP A 300 -6.30 -13.06 5.96
C TRP A 300 -6.45 -14.29 6.88
N ASP A 301 -5.37 -14.95 7.22
CA ASP A 301 -5.29 -16.05 8.19
C ASP A 301 -5.82 -15.66 9.58
N LEU A 302 -5.58 -14.41 10.00
CA LEU A 302 -6.04 -13.90 11.30
C LEU A 302 -7.51 -13.44 11.31
N ARG A 303 -8.23 -13.56 10.18
CA ARG A 303 -9.63 -13.11 10.04
C ARG A 303 -10.62 -14.27 10.12
N THR A 304 -10.41 -15.19 11.06
CA THR A 304 -11.17 -16.44 11.20
C THR A 304 -12.66 -16.25 11.53
N LEU A 305 -13.43 -17.32 11.33
CA LEU A 305 -14.79 -17.47 11.85
C LEU A 305 -14.78 -18.24 13.18
N ASP A 306 -15.87 -18.12 13.94
CA ASP A 306 -16.06 -18.93 15.16
C ASP A 306 -16.16 -20.43 14.81
N ASP A 307 -16.87 -20.75 13.73
CA ASP A 307 -16.92 -22.10 13.14
C ASP A 307 -15.95 -22.20 11.96
N ILE A 308 -14.71 -22.59 12.26
CA ILE A 308 -13.61 -22.77 11.29
C ILE A 308 -14.01 -23.72 10.16
N ASP A 309 -14.88 -24.69 10.40
CA ASP A 309 -15.26 -25.66 9.35
C ASP A 309 -16.13 -25.03 8.25
N THR A 310 -16.69 -23.85 8.49
CA THR A 310 -17.44 -23.07 7.49
C THR A 310 -16.59 -22.10 6.67
N GLU A 311 -15.31 -21.95 7.00
CA GLU A 311 -14.39 -21.10 6.24
C GLU A 311 -14.17 -21.65 4.81
N PRO A 312 -13.90 -20.79 3.82
CA PRO A 312 -13.44 -21.23 2.51
C PRO A 312 -12.23 -22.16 2.66
N GLN A 313 -12.20 -23.25 1.90
CA GLN A 313 -11.25 -24.35 2.09
C GLN A 313 -9.79 -23.86 2.24
N TYR A 314 -9.34 -22.97 1.36
CA TYR A 314 -7.95 -22.50 1.37
C TYR A 314 -7.58 -21.70 2.62
N ILE A 315 -8.51 -20.94 3.20
CA ILE A 315 -8.30 -20.27 4.49
C ILE A 315 -8.39 -21.27 5.63
N ARG A 316 -9.42 -22.13 5.62
CA ARG A 316 -9.60 -23.16 6.64
C ARG A 316 -8.34 -24.01 6.84
N GLU A 317 -7.68 -24.38 5.75
CA GLU A 317 -6.46 -25.18 5.84
C GLU A 317 -5.27 -24.39 6.41
N ALA A 318 -5.17 -23.08 6.16
CA ALA A 318 -4.20 -22.20 6.81
C ALA A 318 -4.48 -22.07 8.32
N THR A 319 -5.73 -21.79 8.70
CA THR A 319 -6.17 -21.75 10.10
C THR A 319 -5.85 -23.07 10.82
N LYS A 320 -6.16 -24.20 10.19
CA LYS A 320 -5.87 -25.53 10.75
C LYS A 320 -4.37 -25.83 10.80
N LEU A 321 -3.56 -25.32 9.87
CA LEU A 321 -2.10 -25.44 9.91
C LEU A 321 -1.53 -24.72 11.13
N GLU A 322 -1.97 -23.50 11.39
CA GLU A 322 -1.56 -22.72 12.56
C GLU A 322 -1.91 -23.42 13.87
N ILE A 323 -3.16 -23.88 14.00
CA ILE A 323 -3.64 -24.63 15.18
C ILE A 323 -2.78 -25.89 15.40
N ARG A 324 -2.51 -26.68 14.36
CA ARG A 324 -1.68 -27.89 14.47
C ARG A 324 -0.23 -27.55 14.84
N THR A 325 0.31 -26.47 14.30
CA THR A 325 1.69 -26.03 14.53
C THR A 325 1.87 -25.58 15.97
N VAL A 326 1.04 -24.66 16.45
CA VAL A 326 1.05 -24.21 17.85
C VAL A 326 0.73 -25.37 18.80
N GLY A 327 -0.24 -26.23 18.45
CA GLY A 327 -0.57 -27.41 19.25
C GLY A 327 0.60 -28.39 19.40
N THR A 328 1.47 -28.51 18.40
CA THR A 328 2.71 -29.30 18.47
C THR A 328 3.69 -28.65 19.44
N TRP A 329 3.92 -27.34 19.31
CA TRP A 329 4.78 -26.60 20.22
C TRP A 329 4.30 -26.71 21.68
N LEU A 330 3.01 -26.61 21.96
CA LEU A 330 2.48 -26.73 23.31
C LEU A 330 2.72 -28.12 23.93
N LYS A 331 2.63 -29.20 23.14
CA LYS A 331 2.96 -30.55 23.60
C LYS A 331 4.45 -30.70 23.91
N ASP A 332 5.30 -30.18 23.05
CA ASP A 332 6.75 -30.15 23.26
C ASP A 332 7.10 -29.37 24.53
N PHE A 333 6.45 -28.21 24.74
CA PHE A 333 6.66 -27.38 25.94
C PHE A 333 6.33 -28.15 27.22
N ALA A 334 5.14 -28.79 27.26
CA ALA A 334 4.69 -29.57 28.41
C ALA A 334 5.65 -30.73 28.75
N SER A 335 6.30 -31.33 27.75
CA SER A 335 7.26 -32.42 27.94
C SER A 335 8.68 -31.97 28.29
N SER A 336 9.03 -30.71 28.03
CA SER A 336 10.39 -30.17 28.15
C SER A 336 10.82 -29.72 29.56
N GLY A 337 9.98 -29.91 30.58
CA GLY A 337 10.33 -29.58 31.98
C GLY A 337 10.40 -28.09 32.31
N PHE A 338 10.20 -27.19 31.34
CA PHE A 338 10.06 -25.74 31.59
C PHE A 338 8.75 -25.36 32.32
N ALA A 339 7.87 -26.32 32.53
CA ALA A 339 6.60 -26.17 33.25
C ALA A 339 6.68 -26.47 34.77
N SER A 340 7.88 -26.78 35.30
CA SER A 340 8.10 -27.01 36.74
C SER A 340 8.72 -25.80 37.44
#